data_AF-A0A2N2YL64-F1
#
_entry.id   AF-A0A2N2YL64-F1
#
_cell.length_a   1.000
_cell.length_b   1.000
_cell.length_c   1.000
_cell.angle_alpha   90.00
_cell.angle_beta   90.00
_cell.angle_gamma   90.00
#
_symmetry.space_group_name_H-M   'P 1'
#
loop_
_entity.id
_entity.type
_entity.pdbx_description
1 polymer ?
#
loop_
_entity_poly.entity_id
_entity_poly.type
_entity_poly.pdbx_seq_one_letter_code
_entity_poly.pdbx_strand_id
1 'polypeptide(L)'
;MRIEQGHIFRPETSNNIQYSVRLEITDSLIELEFSDDSFAPKDFGKVEIILGVFNGLGKITFLDCSLSGTATGGGANIKKYRVEYLLQGVHIYSWQELKFSKCIANIPSLFDWVNIRPITNKLWTEKKLYCEHPKEIKLASFDKFELLFSFEYHTSIEKNEIHLKQYTNLKIVAKNNFLFLNEFFEILTHFKKFMLFIINKSPISETITLFNDKYTRLSLL
;
A
#
# COMPACT_ATOMS: atom_id res chain seq x y z
N MET A 1 -13.53 3.26 1.21
CA MET A 1 -13.77 2.04 0.42
C MET A 1 -13.55 2.35 -1.06
N ARG A 2 -12.57 1.70 -1.68
CA ARG A 2 -12.24 1.76 -3.11
C ARG A 2 -12.52 0.39 -3.71
N ILE A 3 -13.20 0.37 -4.85
CA ILE A 3 -13.51 -0.87 -5.58
C ILE A 3 -13.00 -0.71 -7.00
N GLU A 4 -12.25 -1.71 -7.46
CA GLU A 4 -11.64 -1.74 -8.79
C GLU A 4 -12.04 -3.03 -9.50
N GLN A 5 -12.05 -2.97 -10.83
CA GLN A 5 -12.31 -4.11 -11.69
C GLN A 5 -11.10 -4.36 -12.58
N GLY A 6 -10.78 -5.63 -12.81
CA GLY A 6 -9.59 -6.01 -13.54
C GLY A 6 -9.50 -7.49 -13.85
N HIS A 7 -8.28 -7.92 -14.11
CA HIS A 7 -7.94 -9.32 -14.29
C HIS A 7 -6.68 -9.65 -13.49
N ILE A 8 -6.56 -10.92 -13.09
CA ILE A 8 -5.40 -11.45 -12.39
C ILE A 8 -4.84 -12.67 -13.12
N PHE A 9 -3.60 -13.00 -12.85
CA PHE A 9 -2.94 -14.19 -13.33
C PHE A 9 -1.89 -14.63 -12.30
N ARG A 10 -1.71 -15.95 -12.18
CA ARG A 10 -0.73 -16.52 -11.26
C ARG A 10 0.55 -16.84 -12.03
N PRO A 11 1.73 -16.41 -11.55
CA PRO A 11 3.02 -16.69 -12.20
C PRO A 11 3.29 -18.18 -12.46
N GLU A 12 2.81 -19.04 -11.56
CA GLU A 12 3.12 -20.48 -11.52
C GLU A 12 2.26 -21.30 -12.50
N THR A 13 1.14 -20.74 -12.98
CA THR A 13 0.24 -21.42 -13.91
C THR A 13 0.29 -20.71 -15.27
N SER A 14 0.80 -21.40 -16.28
CA SER A 14 0.83 -20.88 -17.66
C SER A 14 -0.59 -20.62 -18.19
N ASN A 15 -0.82 -19.42 -18.73
CA ASN A 15 -2.00 -19.02 -19.50
C ASN A 15 -3.36 -19.00 -18.77
N ASN A 16 -3.40 -19.01 -17.44
CA ASN A 16 -4.67 -18.85 -16.71
C ASN A 16 -4.88 -17.38 -16.29
N ILE A 17 -5.44 -16.57 -17.21
CA ILE A 17 -5.90 -15.22 -16.89
C ILE A 17 -7.32 -15.32 -16.37
N GLN A 18 -7.51 -14.87 -15.13
CA GLN A 18 -8.81 -14.75 -14.51
C GLN A 18 -9.35 -13.35 -14.76
N TYR A 19 -10.40 -13.27 -15.59
CA TYR A 19 -11.09 -12.02 -15.90
C TYR A 19 -12.19 -11.70 -14.87
N SER A 20 -12.68 -10.45 -14.92
CA SER A 20 -13.79 -9.98 -14.09
C SER A 20 -13.52 -10.11 -12.59
N VAL A 21 -12.32 -9.71 -12.17
CA VAL A 21 -11.90 -9.71 -10.77
C VAL A 21 -12.29 -8.39 -10.13
N ARG A 22 -13.05 -8.49 -9.03
CA ARG A 22 -13.35 -7.36 -8.16
C ARG A 22 -12.26 -7.27 -7.10
N LEU A 23 -11.62 -6.11 -7.01
CA LEU A 23 -10.68 -5.76 -5.94
C LEU A 23 -11.36 -4.76 -5.02
N GLU A 24 -11.51 -5.13 -3.76
CA GLU A 24 -12.01 -4.27 -2.70
C GLU A 24 -10.87 -3.85 -1.78
N ILE A 25 -10.68 -2.53 -1.64
CA ILE A 25 -9.71 -1.94 -0.72
C ILE A 25 -10.50 -1.08 0.26
N THR A 26 -10.56 -1.54 1.51
CA THR A 26 -11.08 -0.76 2.64
C THR A 26 -9.94 -0.41 3.57
N ASP A 27 -10.27 0.37 4.59
CA ASP A 27 -9.30 0.71 5.62
C ASP A 27 -8.78 -0.54 6.33
N SER A 28 -9.53 -1.66 6.40
CA SER A 28 -9.12 -2.85 7.16
C SER A 28 -8.81 -4.10 6.32
N LEU A 29 -9.06 -4.04 5.01
CA LEU A 29 -9.08 -5.22 4.15
C LEU A 29 -8.68 -4.88 2.71
N ILE A 30 -7.82 -5.71 2.14
CA ILE A 30 -7.61 -5.84 0.69
C ILE A 30 -8.13 -7.22 0.31
N GLU A 31 -9.17 -7.28 -0.50
CA GLU A 31 -9.81 -8.54 -0.91
C GLU A 31 -9.99 -8.61 -2.43
N LEU A 32 -9.61 -9.74 -3.01
CA LEU A 32 -9.92 -10.11 -4.39
C LEU A 32 -11.12 -11.04 -4.39
N GLU A 33 -12.05 -10.83 -5.32
CA GLU A 33 -13.21 -11.68 -5.55
C GLU A 33 -13.36 -11.96 -7.04
N PHE A 34 -13.51 -13.23 -7.41
CA PHE A 34 -13.68 -13.64 -8.81
C PHE A 34 -14.40 -14.99 -8.92
N SER A 35 -15.01 -15.22 -10.09
CA SER A 35 -15.60 -16.52 -10.43
C SER A 35 -14.50 -17.51 -10.78
N ASP A 36 -14.54 -18.71 -10.23
CA ASP A 36 -13.63 -19.79 -10.58
C ASP A 36 -14.43 -21.03 -10.97
N ASP A 37 -14.43 -21.32 -12.27
CA ASP A 37 -15.12 -22.48 -12.83
C ASP A 37 -14.39 -23.80 -12.49
N SER A 38 -13.14 -23.72 -12.04
CA SER A 38 -12.38 -24.86 -11.55
C SER A 38 -12.59 -25.05 -10.05
N PHE A 39 -13.56 -25.90 -9.69
CA PHE A 39 -13.70 -26.41 -8.33
C PHE A 39 -12.60 -27.45 -8.06
N ALA A 40 -11.34 -27.04 -8.14
CA ALA A 40 -10.21 -27.87 -7.74
C ALA A 40 -10.02 -27.73 -6.22
N PRO A 41 -10.28 -28.77 -5.41
CA PRO A 41 -10.09 -28.74 -3.95
C PRO A 41 -8.61 -28.65 -3.52
N LYS A 42 -7.68 -28.39 -4.44
CA LYS A 42 -6.25 -28.14 -4.16
C LYS A 42 -5.91 -26.66 -4.02
N ASP A 43 -6.86 -25.75 -4.25
CA ASP A 43 -6.64 -24.30 -4.22
C ASP A 43 -6.90 -23.63 -2.86
N PHE A 44 -7.12 -24.41 -1.79
CA PHE A 44 -7.33 -23.90 -0.43
C PHE A 44 -6.05 -23.38 0.26
N GLY A 45 -5.05 -22.98 -0.52
CA GLY A 45 -3.73 -22.61 -0.04
C GLY A 45 -3.49 -21.11 0.03
N LYS A 46 -2.47 -20.75 0.81
CA LYS A 46 -1.80 -19.44 0.70
C LYS A 46 -1.14 -19.37 -0.68
N VAL A 47 -1.41 -18.31 -1.43
CA VAL A 47 -0.76 -18.02 -2.72
C VAL A 47 0.23 -16.89 -2.46
N GLU A 48 1.52 -17.15 -2.69
CA GLU A 48 2.56 -16.16 -2.37
C GLU A 48 2.45 -14.91 -3.23
N ILE A 49 2.17 -15.07 -4.53
CA ILE A 49 2.11 -13.98 -5.50
C ILE A 49 0.91 -14.14 -6.42
N ILE A 50 0.10 -13.08 -6.54
CA ILE A 50 -0.88 -12.92 -7.61
C ILE A 50 -0.54 -11.64 -8.37
N LEU A 51 -0.49 -11.71 -9.69
CA LEU A 51 -0.30 -10.54 -10.54
C LEU A 51 -1.64 -10.08 -11.09
N GLY A 52 -1.81 -8.78 -11.29
CA GLY A 52 -3.06 -8.24 -11.83
C GLY A 52 -2.91 -6.94 -12.58
N VAL A 53 -3.96 -6.59 -13.33
CA VAL A 53 -4.11 -5.30 -13.99
C VAL A 53 -5.54 -4.81 -13.75
N PHE A 54 -5.67 -3.62 -13.18
CA PHE A 54 -6.96 -3.04 -12.77
C PHE A 54 -7.15 -1.65 -13.35
N ASN A 55 -8.39 -1.32 -13.71
CA ASN A 55 -8.72 -0.13 -14.50
C ASN A 55 -8.32 1.20 -13.84
N GLY A 56 -8.33 1.31 -12.51
CA GLY A 56 -7.90 2.52 -11.78
C GLY A 56 -6.51 2.43 -11.13
N LEU A 57 -5.83 1.28 -11.20
CA LEU A 57 -4.58 1.01 -10.48
C LEU A 57 -3.43 0.56 -11.37
N GLY A 58 -3.71 0.23 -12.64
CA GLY A 58 -2.72 -0.29 -13.56
C GLY A 58 -2.22 -1.66 -13.11
N LYS A 59 -0.90 -1.89 -13.23
CA LYS A 59 -0.26 -3.15 -12.85
C LYS A 59 -0.22 -3.28 -11.33
N ILE A 60 -0.54 -4.46 -10.81
CA ILE A 60 -0.48 -4.77 -9.38
C ILE A 60 0.20 -6.11 -9.18
N THR A 61 1.02 -6.21 -8.13
CA THR A 61 1.45 -7.46 -7.51
C THR A 61 0.85 -7.56 -6.12
N PHE A 62 0.04 -8.58 -5.89
CA PHE A 62 -0.45 -8.95 -4.57
C PHE A 62 0.50 -9.98 -3.98
N LEU A 63 0.90 -9.77 -2.74
CA LEU A 63 1.77 -10.67 -2.00
C LEU A 63 1.04 -11.24 -0.80
N ASP A 64 1.34 -12.50 -0.52
CA ASP A 64 0.86 -13.23 0.65
C ASP A 64 -0.67 -13.29 0.71
N CYS A 65 -1.27 -13.88 -0.32
CA CYS A 65 -2.71 -13.97 -0.50
C CYS A 65 -3.25 -15.22 0.18
N SER A 66 -4.19 -15.07 1.10
CA SER A 66 -4.87 -16.18 1.78
C SER A 66 -6.32 -16.27 1.36
N LEU A 67 -6.84 -17.47 1.12
CA LEU A 67 -8.26 -17.66 0.85
C LEU A 67 -9.09 -17.16 2.05
N SER A 68 -9.99 -16.21 1.81
CA SER A 68 -10.86 -15.63 2.84
C SER A 68 -12.29 -16.15 2.77
N GLY A 69 -12.71 -16.70 1.62
CA GLY A 69 -14.05 -17.25 1.48
C GLY A 69 -14.31 -17.88 0.12
N THR A 70 -15.38 -18.66 0.07
CA THR A 70 -15.90 -19.26 -1.15
C THR A 70 -17.43 -19.24 -1.11
N ALA A 71 -18.08 -18.93 -2.23
CA ALA A 71 -19.52 -19.11 -2.38
C ALA A 71 -19.77 -20.03 -3.58
N THR A 72 -20.70 -20.98 -3.42
CA THR A 72 -21.10 -21.89 -4.50
C THR A 72 -22.59 -21.72 -4.73
N GLY A 73 -23.00 -21.57 -5.99
CA GLY A 73 -24.39 -21.35 -6.36
C GLY A 73 -24.66 -21.75 -7.80
N GLY A 74 -25.94 -21.80 -8.19
CA GLY A 74 -26.36 -22.32 -9.50
C GLY A 74 -25.88 -21.54 -10.74
N GLY A 75 -25.26 -20.37 -10.56
CA GLY A 75 -24.72 -19.54 -11.65
C GLY A 75 -23.19 -19.52 -11.76
N ALA A 76 -22.47 -19.59 -10.64
CA ALA A 76 -21.00 -19.51 -10.59
C ALA A 76 -20.48 -19.90 -9.20
N ASN A 77 -19.23 -20.37 -9.15
CA ASN A 77 -18.47 -20.50 -7.90
C ASN A 77 -17.61 -19.26 -7.73
N ILE A 78 -17.69 -18.59 -6.59
CA ILE A 78 -16.92 -17.40 -6.27
C ILE A 78 -15.81 -17.78 -5.29
N LYS A 79 -14.59 -17.34 -5.56
CA LYS A 79 -13.46 -17.38 -4.63
C LYS A 79 -13.10 -15.98 -4.17
N LYS A 80 -12.74 -15.86 -2.88
CA LYS A 80 -12.25 -14.63 -2.26
C LYS A 80 -10.86 -14.84 -1.66
N TYR A 81 -9.94 -13.92 -1.93
CA TYR A 81 -8.60 -13.90 -1.32
C TYR A 81 -8.39 -12.61 -0.55
N ARG A 82 -8.04 -12.72 0.72
CA ARG A 82 -7.47 -11.63 1.49
C ARG A 82 -5.99 -11.47 1.14
N VAL A 83 -5.58 -10.24 0.88
CA VAL A 83 -4.20 -9.89 0.53
C VAL A 83 -3.57 -9.12 1.69
N GLU A 84 -2.34 -9.50 2.05
CA GLU A 84 -1.58 -8.78 3.08
C GLU A 84 -0.87 -7.54 2.51
N TYR A 85 -0.23 -7.68 1.34
CA TYR A 85 0.47 -6.57 0.70
C TYR A 85 0.09 -6.40 -0.77
N LEU A 86 -0.11 -5.14 -1.17
CA LEU A 86 -0.42 -4.74 -2.53
C LEU A 86 0.66 -3.77 -3.02
N LEU A 87 1.34 -4.15 -4.10
CA LEU A 87 2.34 -3.33 -4.77
C LEU A 87 1.80 -2.89 -6.13
N GLN A 88 1.65 -1.59 -6.37
CA GLN A 88 1.17 -1.10 -7.68
C GLN A 88 2.36 -0.79 -8.60
N GLY A 89 2.09 -0.62 -9.90
CA GLY A 89 3.05 -0.22 -10.93
C GLY A 89 4.03 -1.31 -11.41
N VAL A 90 4.16 -2.43 -10.70
CA VAL A 90 5.14 -3.48 -11.00
C VAL A 90 4.53 -4.87 -10.93
N HIS A 91 5.01 -5.76 -11.80
CA HIS A 91 4.79 -7.21 -11.70
C HIS A 91 6.06 -7.87 -11.20
N ILE A 92 5.98 -8.50 -10.03
CA ILE A 92 7.09 -9.20 -9.38
C ILE A 92 6.81 -10.70 -9.42
N TYR A 93 7.74 -11.47 -9.99
CA TYR A 93 7.57 -12.92 -10.18
C TYR A 93 8.27 -13.74 -9.07
N SER A 94 9.19 -13.12 -8.32
CA SER A 94 9.80 -13.63 -7.10
C SER A 94 10.22 -12.44 -6.25
N TRP A 95 9.95 -12.49 -4.95
CA TRP A 95 10.18 -11.36 -4.05
C TRP A 95 11.29 -11.60 -3.02
N GLN A 96 11.80 -12.83 -2.91
CA GLN A 96 12.81 -13.20 -1.92
C GLN A 96 14.15 -12.47 -2.13
N GLU A 97 14.46 -12.04 -3.36
CA GLU A 97 15.75 -11.41 -3.69
C GLU A 97 15.65 -9.92 -3.98
N LEU A 98 14.46 -9.33 -3.88
CA LEU A 98 14.27 -7.92 -4.20
C LEU A 98 14.89 -7.02 -3.14
N LYS A 99 15.72 -6.09 -3.60
CA LYS A 99 16.50 -5.17 -2.76
C LYS A 99 16.18 -3.73 -3.10
N PHE A 100 15.91 -2.93 -2.06
CA PHE A 100 15.53 -1.53 -2.16
C PHE A 100 16.32 -0.68 -1.16
N SER A 101 16.62 0.56 -1.52
CA SER A 101 17.33 1.51 -0.66
C SER A 101 16.39 2.25 0.30
N LYS A 102 15.11 2.37 -0.09
CA LYS A 102 14.12 3.11 0.69
C LYS A 102 12.72 2.54 0.50
N CYS A 103 11.94 2.58 1.58
CA CYS A 103 10.51 2.28 1.61
C CYS A 103 9.76 3.47 2.23
N ILE A 104 8.68 3.92 1.60
CA ILE A 104 7.78 4.96 2.11
C ILE A 104 6.39 4.35 2.24
N ALA A 105 5.88 4.24 3.46
CA ALA A 105 4.54 3.75 3.73
C ALA A 105 3.64 4.90 4.19
N ASN A 106 2.55 5.15 3.46
CA ASN A 106 1.47 6.01 3.93
C ASN A 106 0.69 5.27 5.02
N ILE A 107 0.68 5.81 6.22
CA ILE A 107 -0.07 5.26 7.36
C ILE A 107 -0.93 6.41 7.90
N PRO A 108 -2.21 6.51 7.52
CA PRO A 108 -3.05 7.67 7.86
C PRO A 108 -3.10 7.96 9.37
N SER A 109 -3.10 6.92 10.20
CA SER A 109 -3.10 7.07 11.66
C SER A 109 -1.83 7.69 12.23
N LEU A 110 -0.75 7.83 11.44
CA LEU A 110 0.42 8.62 11.82
C LEU A 110 0.10 10.10 11.90
N PHE A 111 -0.81 10.60 11.07
CA PHE A 111 -1.19 12.01 11.12
C PHE A 111 -1.79 12.36 12.49
N ASP A 112 -2.65 11.50 13.04
CA ASP A 112 -3.22 11.66 14.39
C ASP A 112 -2.13 11.71 15.48
N TRP A 113 -1.07 10.92 15.33
CA TRP A 113 0.01 10.88 16.32
C TRP A 113 0.95 12.07 16.22
N VAL A 114 1.40 12.39 15.01
CA VAL A 114 2.37 13.46 14.77
C VAL A 114 1.72 14.82 14.96
N ASN A 115 0.44 14.97 14.58
CA ASN A 115 -0.38 16.18 14.69
C ASN A 115 0.33 17.46 14.20
N ILE A 116 1.23 17.33 13.23
CA ILE A 116 1.88 18.47 12.58
C ILE A 116 0.93 19.02 11.53
N ARG A 117 0.47 20.24 11.76
CA ARG A 117 -0.42 20.99 10.88
C ARG A 117 0.37 22.09 10.18
N PRO A 118 0.86 21.83 8.95
CA PRO A 118 1.68 22.73 8.15
C PRO A 118 0.87 23.88 7.55
N ILE A 119 -0.46 23.75 7.53
CA ILE A 119 -1.36 24.76 7.01
C ILE A 119 -1.72 25.73 8.13
N THR A 120 -1.32 26.99 7.95
CA THR A 120 -1.76 28.08 8.83
C THR A 120 -2.74 28.98 8.07
N ASN A 121 -3.98 29.02 8.57
CA ASN A 121 -5.02 29.87 8.00
C ASN A 121 -4.95 31.28 8.59
N LYS A 122 -4.55 32.25 7.77
CA LYS A 122 -4.57 33.68 8.09
C LYS A 122 -5.43 34.48 7.11
N LEU A 123 -6.49 33.86 6.59
CA LEU A 123 -7.37 34.49 5.60
C LEU A 123 -8.03 35.76 6.14
N TRP A 124 -8.39 35.77 7.43
CA TRP A 124 -9.07 36.91 8.05
C TRP A 124 -8.15 38.10 8.34
N THR A 125 -6.87 37.85 8.62
CA THR A 125 -5.91 38.90 9.00
C THR A 125 -5.05 39.35 7.82
N GLU A 126 -4.57 38.42 7.01
CA GLU A 126 -3.58 38.66 5.96
C GLU A 126 -4.08 38.31 4.56
N LYS A 127 -5.32 37.80 4.42
CA LYS A 127 -5.89 37.26 3.18
C LYS A 127 -4.99 36.21 2.51
N LYS A 128 -4.24 35.46 3.33
CA LYS A 128 -3.26 34.47 2.89
C LYS A 128 -3.43 33.16 3.64
N LEU A 129 -3.09 32.08 2.94
CA LEU A 129 -2.97 30.75 3.50
C LEU A 129 -1.50 30.33 3.36
N TYR A 130 -0.89 29.96 4.48
CA TYR A 130 0.51 29.56 4.52
C TYR A 130 0.57 28.04 4.60
N CYS A 131 1.43 27.44 3.78
CA CYS A 131 1.76 26.03 3.85
C CYS A 131 3.26 25.92 4.06
N GLU A 132 3.67 25.62 5.30
CA GLU A 132 5.07 25.36 5.62
C GLU A 132 5.33 23.87 5.48
N HIS A 133 6.14 23.47 4.50
CA HIS A 133 6.54 22.08 4.36
C HIS A 133 7.45 21.67 5.52
N PRO A 134 6.99 20.80 6.44
CA PRO A 134 7.81 20.34 7.54
C PRO A 134 8.96 19.52 6.96
N LYS A 135 10.15 19.72 7.54
CA LYS A 135 11.28 18.86 7.25
C LYS A 135 11.00 17.44 7.73
N GLU A 136 11.65 16.47 7.11
CA GLU A 136 11.61 15.09 7.59
C GLU A 136 12.08 15.03 9.05
N ILE A 137 11.36 14.27 9.87
CA ILE A 137 11.66 14.11 11.29
C ILE A 137 12.24 12.73 11.51
N LYS A 138 13.50 12.66 11.94
CA LYS A 138 14.14 11.39 12.28
C LYS A 138 13.60 10.86 13.60
N LEU A 139 13.04 9.65 13.58
CA LEU A 139 12.46 8.99 14.75
C LEU A 139 13.49 8.15 15.48
N ALA A 140 14.20 7.32 14.72
CA ALA A 140 15.14 6.36 15.24
C ALA A 140 16.19 6.02 14.19
N SER A 141 17.34 5.57 14.67
CA SER A 141 18.46 5.14 13.85
C SER A 141 18.94 3.81 14.39
N PHE A 142 18.88 2.78 13.55
CA PHE A 142 19.34 1.43 13.83
C PHE A 142 20.59 1.15 13.00
N ASP A 143 21.23 0.00 13.23
CA ASP A 143 22.48 -0.36 12.55
C ASP A 143 22.29 -0.46 11.03
N LYS A 144 21.18 -1.07 10.59
CA LYS A 144 20.89 -1.31 9.18
C LYS A 144 20.04 -0.21 8.51
N PHE A 145 19.26 0.55 9.28
CA PHE A 145 18.26 1.45 8.71
C PHE A 145 17.93 2.66 9.60
N GLU A 146 17.26 3.64 9.03
CA GLU A 146 16.72 4.81 9.72
C GLU A 146 15.21 4.89 9.53
N LEU A 147 14.51 5.33 10.57
CA LEU A 147 13.08 5.63 10.53
C LEU A 147 12.88 7.14 10.56
N LEU A 148 12.11 7.65 9.61
CA LEU A 148 11.75 9.06 9.51
C LEU A 148 10.26 9.22 9.29
N PHE A 149 9.70 10.34 9.76
CA PHE A 149 8.47 10.88 9.21
C PHE A 149 8.77 11.77 8.03
N SER A 150 8.00 11.57 6.98
CA SER A 150 7.96 12.43 5.80
C SER A 150 6.53 12.92 5.60
N PHE A 151 6.41 14.12 5.04
CA PHE A 151 5.14 14.81 4.87
C PHE A 151 4.92 15.06 3.39
N GLU A 152 3.77 14.63 2.88
CA GLU A 152 3.39 14.80 1.48
C GLU A 152 2.07 15.56 1.37
N TYR A 153 1.90 16.27 0.26
CA TYR A 153 0.72 17.07 -0.03
C TYR A 153 0.23 16.75 -1.42
N HIS A 154 -1.08 16.59 -1.53
CA HIS A 154 -1.76 16.62 -2.80
C HIS A 154 -2.67 17.84 -2.86
N THR A 155 -2.54 18.62 -3.93
CA THR A 155 -3.34 19.81 -4.15
C THR A 155 -4.10 19.65 -5.44
N SER A 156 -5.42 19.84 -5.39
CA SER A 156 -6.28 19.85 -6.56
C SER A 156 -7.17 21.10 -6.53
N ILE A 157 -7.40 21.67 -7.71
CA ILE A 157 -8.24 22.86 -7.87
C ILE A 157 -9.47 22.41 -8.65
N GLU A 158 -10.65 22.68 -8.11
CA GLU A 158 -11.92 22.41 -8.79
C GLU A 158 -12.84 23.63 -8.64
N LYS A 159 -13.26 24.20 -9.78
CA LYS A 159 -14.07 25.42 -9.85
C LYS A 159 -13.41 26.57 -9.07
N ASN A 160 -13.96 26.94 -7.92
CA ASN A 160 -13.51 28.01 -7.03
C ASN A 160 -12.98 27.47 -5.69
N GLU A 161 -12.68 26.17 -5.61
CA GLU A 161 -12.21 25.50 -4.41
C GLU A 161 -10.77 24.98 -4.61
N ILE A 162 -9.99 25.08 -3.54
CA ILE A 162 -8.67 24.45 -3.43
C ILE A 162 -8.80 23.33 -2.42
N HIS A 163 -8.65 22.08 -2.87
CA HIS A 163 -8.57 20.92 -1.99
C HIS A 163 -7.11 20.62 -1.72
N LEU A 164 -6.75 20.58 -0.44
CA LEU A 164 -5.43 20.18 0.00
C LEU A 164 -5.56 18.94 0.90
N LYS A 165 -4.97 17.83 0.45
CA LYS A 165 -4.83 16.61 1.24
C LYS A 165 -3.40 16.50 1.74
N GLN A 166 -3.24 16.21 3.02
CA GLN A 166 -1.95 16.01 3.66
C GLN A 166 -1.82 14.54 4.06
N TYR A 167 -0.62 14.01 3.85
CA TYR A 167 -0.25 12.65 4.23
C TYR A 167 0.98 12.69 5.12
N THR A 168 0.97 11.88 6.18
CA THR A 168 2.15 11.61 6.99
C THR A 168 2.59 10.18 6.72
N ASN A 169 3.81 10.04 6.21
CA ASN A 169 4.35 8.77 5.77
C ASN A 169 5.48 8.34 6.69
N LEU A 170 5.54 7.03 6.99
CA LEU A 170 6.73 6.40 7.54
C LEU A 170 7.73 6.15 6.42
N LYS A 171 8.94 6.66 6.56
CA LYS A 171 10.04 6.45 5.64
C LYS A 171 11.10 5.60 6.33
N ILE A 172 11.44 4.47 5.71
CA ILE A 172 12.50 3.55 6.12
C ILE A 172 13.63 3.71 5.10
N VAL A 173 14.83 4.07 5.56
CA VAL A 173 16.02 4.28 4.70
C VAL A 173 17.10 3.29 5.09
N ALA A 174 17.60 2.51 4.13
CA ALA A 174 18.73 1.61 4.33
C ALA A 174 20.03 2.40 4.52
N LYS A 175 20.87 2.00 5.48
CA LYS A 175 22.20 2.62 5.67
C LYS A 175 23.28 2.01 4.79
N ASN A 176 23.20 0.71 4.53
CA ASN A 176 24.20 -0.06 3.77
C ASN A 176 23.70 -0.37 2.36
N ASN A 177 23.26 0.67 1.63
CA ASN A 177 22.70 0.67 0.27
C ASN A 177 21.33 0.00 0.11
N PHE A 178 21.14 -1.25 0.55
CA PHE A 178 19.88 -1.95 0.30
C PHE A 178 19.43 -2.82 1.47
N LEU A 179 18.13 -2.94 1.64
CA LEU A 179 17.46 -3.99 2.42
C LEU A 179 16.63 -4.86 1.48
N PHE A 180 16.43 -6.10 1.88
CA PHE A 180 15.49 -6.98 1.20
C PHE A 180 14.05 -6.53 1.47
N LEU A 181 13.13 -6.86 0.55
CA LEU A 181 11.73 -6.49 0.68
C LEU A 181 11.08 -7.06 1.96
N ASN A 182 11.42 -8.29 2.34
CA ASN A 182 10.96 -8.89 3.59
C ASN A 182 11.42 -8.10 4.82
N GLU A 183 12.66 -7.60 4.84
CA GLU A 183 13.17 -6.76 5.93
C GLU A 183 12.32 -5.48 6.06
N PHE A 184 11.92 -4.84 4.96
CA PHE A 184 11.00 -3.69 5.02
C PHE A 184 9.63 -4.06 5.59
N PHE A 185 9.05 -5.19 5.18
CA PHE A 185 7.76 -5.66 5.71
C PHE A 185 7.83 -6.03 7.18
N GLU A 186 8.92 -6.64 7.63
CA GLU A 186 9.15 -6.89 9.05
C GLU A 186 9.21 -5.59 9.84
N ILE A 187 9.98 -4.60 9.38
CA ILE A 187 10.08 -3.29 10.03
C ILE A 187 8.70 -2.61 10.08
N LEU A 188 7.96 -2.61 8.98
CA LEU A 188 6.60 -2.06 8.91
C LEU A 188 5.66 -2.76 9.89
N THR A 189 5.73 -4.09 9.97
CA THR A 189 4.88 -4.88 10.89
C THR A 189 5.18 -4.54 12.34
N HIS A 190 6.46 -4.44 12.71
CA HIS A 190 6.85 -4.04 14.07
C HIS A 190 6.41 -2.61 14.39
N PHE A 191 6.58 -1.69 13.45
CA PHE A 191 6.14 -0.31 13.60
C PHE A 191 4.61 -0.21 13.75
N LYS A 192 3.85 -0.99 12.96
CA LYS A 192 2.39 -1.07 13.09
C LYS A 192 1.96 -1.58 14.46
N LYS A 193 2.61 -2.62 14.99
CA LYS A 193 2.34 -3.13 16.35
C LYS A 193 2.64 -2.06 17.42
N PHE A 194 3.75 -1.35 17.27
CA PHE A 194 4.11 -0.23 18.15
C PHE A 194 3.05 0.88 18.11
N MET A 195 2.63 1.29 16.92
CA MET A 195 1.58 2.28 16.76
C MET A 195 0.26 1.79 17.38
N LEU A 196 -0.18 0.55 17.13
CA LEU A 196 -1.36 -0.03 17.77
C LEU A 196 -1.29 0.10 19.31
N PHE A 197 -0.12 -0.13 19.90
CA PHE A 197 0.09 0.02 21.34
C PHE A 197 -0.05 1.48 21.82
N ILE A 198 0.48 2.46 21.07
CA ILE A 198 0.48 3.87 21.51
C ILE A 198 -0.82 4.60 21.20
N ILE A 199 -1.41 4.38 20.03
CA ILE A 199 -2.60 5.12 19.57
C ILE A 199 -3.91 4.34 19.75
N ASN A 200 -3.86 3.07 20.19
CA ASN A 200 -5.00 2.17 20.31
C ASN A 200 -5.90 2.11 19.05
N LYS A 201 -5.28 2.31 17.89
CA LYS A 201 -5.90 2.18 16.56
C LYS A 201 -5.00 1.30 15.73
N SER A 202 -5.58 0.36 15.00
CA SER A 202 -4.82 -0.45 14.04
C SER A 202 -4.30 0.47 12.92
N PRO A 203 -2.98 0.59 12.73
CA PRO A 203 -2.41 1.40 11.66
C PRO A 203 -2.40 0.57 10.37
N ILE A 204 -3.24 0.94 9.40
CA ILE A 204 -3.18 0.36 8.06
C ILE A 204 -2.23 1.19 7.19
N SER A 205 -1.48 0.49 6.33
CA SER A 205 -0.70 1.14 5.28
C SER A 205 -1.56 1.21 4.03
N GLU A 206 -1.90 2.41 3.58
CA GLU A 206 -2.70 2.58 2.35
C GLU A 206 -1.85 2.32 1.11
N THR A 207 -0.59 2.78 1.13
CA THR A 207 0.34 2.61 0.02
C THR A 207 1.76 2.40 0.54
N ILE A 208 2.52 1.53 -0.12
CA ILE A 208 3.94 1.27 0.18
C ILE A 208 4.74 1.50 -1.10
N THR A 209 5.52 2.58 -1.12
CA THR A 209 6.39 2.95 -2.23
C THR A 209 7.82 2.49 -1.97
N LEU A 210 8.38 1.69 -2.87
CA LEU A 210 9.74 1.17 -2.79
C LEU A 210 10.64 1.89 -3.80
N PHE A 211 11.86 2.19 -3.39
CA PHE A 211 12.85 2.90 -4.21
C PHE A 211 14.16 2.12 -4.24
N ASN A 212 14.77 2.07 -5.41
CA ASN A 212 16.12 1.56 -5.61
C ASN A 212 16.94 2.71 -6.21
N ASP A 213 18.16 2.94 -5.73
CA ASP A 213 19.01 4.05 -6.16
C ASP A 213 19.31 4.06 -7.68
N LYS A 214 19.01 2.96 -8.41
CA LYS A 214 19.06 2.88 -9.87
C LYS A 214 17.81 3.38 -10.62
N TYR A 215 16.67 3.59 -9.96
CA TYR A 215 15.42 3.96 -10.61
C TYR A 215 14.82 5.22 -10.00
N THR A 216 14.82 6.31 -10.79
CA THR A 216 14.09 7.54 -10.51
C THR A 216 12.61 7.20 -10.37
N ARG A 217 12.09 7.26 -9.13
CA ARG A 217 10.66 7.26 -8.76
C ARG A 217 9.80 6.19 -9.48
N LEU A 218 9.64 5.01 -8.89
CA LEU A 218 8.41 4.23 -9.10
C LEU A 218 7.30 4.92 -8.29
N SER A 219 6.60 5.88 -8.91
CA SER A 219 5.45 6.55 -8.29
C SER A 219 4.20 5.69 -8.43
N LEU A 220 3.60 5.36 -7.28
CA LEU A 220 2.30 4.68 -7.08
C LEU A 220 1.16 5.72 -7.07
N LEU A 221 -0.04 5.39 -7.56
CA LEU A 221 -1.26 6.22 -7.55
C LEU A 221 -2.35 5.60 -6.66
#